data_AF-A0A4U9HPF6-F1
#
_entry.id   AF-A0A4U9HPF6-F1
#
_cell.length_a   1.000
_cell.length_b   1.000
_cell.length_c   1.000
_cell.angle_alpha   90.00
_cell.angle_beta   90.00
_cell.angle_gamma   90.00
#
_symmetry.space_group_name_H-M   'P 1'
#
loop_
_entity.id
_entity.type
_entity.pdbx_description
1 polymer ?
#
loop_
_entity_poly.entity_id
_entity_poly.type
_entity_poly.pdbx_seq_one_letter_code
_entity_poly.pdbx_strand_id
1 'polypeptide(L)'
;MIQQALEECGLPAGAVQAIESPDRALVNEMLRMDKYIDMLIPRGGAGLHKLCREQSTIPVITGGIGVCHIFVDDTAEIEPALKIIVNAKTQRPSTCNTVETLLVHQRIADRFLPALSQQMAQSGVTLHADPNALTQLKDGPAKVEAVKAEQYDDEFLSLDLNVKVVADLDDAIAHIRAHGTQHSDAILTRTLSNAKPLL
;
A
#
# COMPACT_ATOMS: atom_id res chain seq x y z
N MET A 1 -17.40 9.18 29.56
CA MET A 1 -15.99 8.99 29.99
C MET A 1 -15.11 10.15 29.56
N ILE A 2 -14.91 10.42 28.25
CA ILE A 2 -14.01 11.50 27.81
C ILE A 2 -14.46 12.89 28.32
N GLN A 3 -15.75 13.22 28.16
CA GLN A 3 -16.28 14.51 28.62
C GLN A 3 -16.13 14.71 30.13
N GLN A 4 -16.40 13.67 30.92
CA GLN A 4 -16.21 13.71 32.38
C GLN A 4 -14.73 13.97 32.75
N ALA A 5 -13.78 13.34 32.06
CA ALA A 5 -12.36 13.58 32.28
C ALA A 5 -11.94 15.01 31.90
N LEU A 6 -12.60 15.64 30.92
CA LEU A 6 -12.37 17.05 30.60
C LEU A 6 -12.84 17.95 31.76
N GLU A 7 -14.02 17.69 32.31
CA GLU A 7 -14.58 18.45 33.44
C GLU A 7 -13.71 18.34 34.69
N GLU A 8 -13.23 17.14 35.02
CA GLU A 8 -12.32 16.90 36.15
C GLU A 8 -10.98 17.66 35.99
N CYS A 9 -10.57 17.94 34.75
CA CYS A 9 -9.41 18.77 34.42
C CYS A 9 -9.72 20.27 34.29
N GLY A 10 -10.97 20.70 34.50
CA GLY A 10 -11.39 22.10 34.33
C GLY A 10 -11.52 22.56 32.88
N LEU A 11 -11.63 21.63 31.92
CA LEU A 11 -11.84 21.91 30.50
C LEU A 11 -13.33 21.81 30.13
N PRO A 12 -13.79 22.52 29.07
CA PRO A 12 -15.18 22.42 28.62
C PRO A 12 -15.51 21.00 28.14
N ALA A 13 -16.52 20.37 28.73
CA ALA A 13 -17.02 19.06 28.29
C ALA A 13 -17.31 19.03 26.77
N GLY A 14 -17.84 20.14 26.25
CA GLY A 14 -18.20 20.28 24.85
C GLY A 14 -17.04 20.37 23.86
N ALA A 15 -15.78 20.36 24.32
CA ALA A 15 -14.60 20.32 23.45
C ALA A 15 -14.48 19.00 22.66
N VAL A 16 -15.13 17.93 23.13
CA VAL A 16 -15.26 16.67 22.39
C VAL A 16 -16.74 16.33 22.25
N GLN A 17 -17.18 16.21 21.00
CA GLN A 17 -18.57 15.88 20.64
C GLN A 17 -18.60 14.59 19.82
N ALA A 18 -19.69 13.83 19.96
CA ALA A 18 -19.97 12.67 19.14
C ALA A 18 -21.33 12.85 18.45
N ILE A 19 -21.38 12.55 17.15
CA ILE A 19 -22.65 12.49 16.42
C ILE A 19 -23.20 11.07 16.60
N GLU A 20 -24.30 10.95 17.34
CA GLU A 20 -24.90 9.65 17.68
C GLU A 20 -25.79 9.08 16.57
N SER A 21 -26.27 9.94 15.67
CA SER A 21 -27.10 9.51 14.54
C SER A 21 -26.26 8.77 13.50
N PRO A 22 -26.64 7.55 13.08
CA PRO A 22 -25.95 6.80 12.03
C PRO A 22 -26.30 7.27 10.61
N ASP A 23 -27.12 8.33 10.46
CA ASP A 23 -27.56 8.82 9.16
C ASP A 23 -26.37 9.40 8.36
N ARG A 24 -26.10 8.78 7.20
CA ARG A 24 -25.02 9.20 6.29
C ARG A 24 -25.27 10.58 5.70
N ALA A 25 -26.52 11.07 5.69
CA ALA A 25 -26.82 12.44 5.25
C ALA A 25 -26.06 13.49 6.07
N LEU A 26 -25.86 13.23 7.37
CA LEU A 26 -25.12 14.13 8.27
C LEU A 26 -23.66 14.27 7.88
N VAL A 27 -23.05 13.23 7.28
CA VAL A 27 -21.68 13.34 6.77
C VAL A 27 -21.63 14.42 5.69
N ASN A 28 -22.56 14.40 4.73
CA ASN A 28 -22.59 15.37 3.63
C ASN A 28 -22.82 16.80 4.12
N GLU A 29 -23.64 16.98 5.15
CA GLU A 29 -23.81 18.29 5.79
C GLU A 29 -22.52 18.76 6.47
N MET A 30 -21.89 17.88 7.24
CA MET A 30 -20.64 18.17 7.96
C MET A 30 -19.50 18.56 7.02
N LEU A 31 -19.43 17.96 5.82
CA LEU A 31 -18.44 18.31 4.79
C LEU A 31 -18.50 19.78 4.35
N ARG A 32 -19.60 20.49 4.63
CA ARG A 32 -19.87 21.88 4.23
C ARG A 32 -19.95 22.86 5.41
N MET A 33 -19.53 22.45 6.60
CA MET A 33 -19.58 23.28 7.81
C MET A 33 -18.27 24.05 8.04
N ASP A 34 -17.68 24.62 6.99
CA ASP A 34 -16.38 25.36 7.06
C ASP A 34 -16.41 26.60 7.96
N LYS A 35 -17.60 27.08 8.34
CA LYS A 35 -17.75 28.10 9.39
C LYS A 35 -17.44 27.60 10.81
N TYR A 36 -17.55 26.28 11.05
CA TYR A 36 -17.48 25.68 12.38
C TYR A 36 -16.39 24.61 12.50
N ILE A 37 -15.94 24.06 11.38
CA ILE A 37 -14.98 22.96 11.33
C ILE A 37 -13.80 23.40 10.47
N ASP A 38 -12.63 23.48 11.08
CA ASP A 38 -11.41 23.91 10.39
C ASP A 38 -10.76 22.79 9.58
N MET A 39 -10.99 21.52 9.95
CA MET A 39 -10.33 20.37 9.35
C MET A 39 -11.12 19.06 9.50
N LEU A 40 -11.06 18.21 8.48
CA LEU A 40 -11.62 16.85 8.50
C LEU A 40 -10.52 15.79 8.36
N ILE A 41 -10.64 14.73 9.16
CA ILE A 41 -9.78 13.54 9.09
C ILE A 41 -10.66 12.31 8.87
N PRO A 42 -11.02 11.97 7.62
CA PRO A 42 -11.80 10.78 7.34
C PRO A 42 -10.98 9.52 7.64
N ARG A 43 -11.61 8.55 8.30
CA ARG A 43 -11.06 7.22 8.56
C ARG A 43 -12.03 6.18 8.01
N GLY A 44 -11.69 5.55 6.89
CA GLY A 44 -12.53 4.57 6.23
C GLY A 44 -11.95 4.12 4.90
N GLY A 45 -12.78 3.50 4.05
CA GLY A 45 -12.34 3.03 2.74
C GLY A 45 -12.18 4.15 1.70
N ALA A 46 -11.60 3.81 0.55
CA ALA A 46 -11.32 4.74 -0.55
C ALA A 46 -12.53 5.58 -0.98
N GLY A 47 -13.74 5.01 -0.95
CA GLY A 47 -14.97 5.72 -1.27
C GLY A 47 -15.28 6.90 -0.34
N LEU A 48 -15.01 6.76 0.97
CA LEU A 48 -15.16 7.87 1.93
C LEU A 48 -14.11 8.95 1.67
N HIS A 49 -12.86 8.55 1.42
CA HIS A 49 -11.78 9.50 1.12
C HIS A 49 -12.08 10.29 -0.16
N LYS A 50 -12.59 9.62 -1.20
CA LYS A 50 -13.01 10.25 -2.45
C LYS A 50 -14.16 11.23 -2.21
N LEU A 51 -15.20 10.81 -1.48
CA LEU A 51 -16.32 11.67 -1.12
C LEU A 51 -15.86 12.95 -0.42
N CYS A 52 -15.02 12.82 0.61
CA CYS A 52 -14.49 13.97 1.35
C CYS A 52 -13.64 14.89 0.47
N ARG A 53 -12.75 14.34 -0.37
CA ARG A 53 -11.91 15.14 -1.28
C ARG A 53 -12.71 15.89 -2.33
N GLU A 54 -13.77 15.28 -2.87
CA GLU A 54 -14.55 15.87 -3.95
C GLU A 54 -15.63 16.85 -3.47
N GLN A 55 -16.18 16.63 -2.27
CA GLN A 55 -17.38 17.36 -1.83
C GLN A 55 -17.17 18.32 -0.65
N SER A 56 -16.03 18.24 0.04
CA SER A 56 -15.82 19.08 1.23
C SER A 56 -15.38 20.49 0.87
N THR A 57 -15.96 21.48 1.56
CA THR A 57 -15.48 22.87 1.58
C THR A 57 -14.40 23.09 2.65
N ILE A 58 -14.20 22.09 3.52
CA ILE A 58 -13.25 22.10 4.63
C ILE A 58 -11.94 21.42 4.18
N PRO A 59 -10.76 21.90 4.60
CA PRO A 59 -9.50 21.17 4.40
C PRO A 59 -9.58 19.73 4.91
N VAL A 60 -9.24 18.76 4.05
CA VAL A 60 -9.28 17.33 4.38
C VAL A 60 -7.87 16.76 4.43
N ILE A 61 -7.51 16.11 5.55
CA ILE A 61 -6.31 15.27 5.64
C ILE A 61 -6.72 13.82 5.40
N THR A 62 -6.42 13.31 4.20
CA THR A 62 -6.60 11.90 3.87
C THR A 62 -5.30 11.14 3.96
N GLY A 63 -5.34 9.94 4.52
CA GLY A 63 -4.33 8.90 4.37
C GLY A 63 -5.02 7.54 4.19
N GLY A 64 -4.28 6.46 3.94
CA GLY A 64 -4.87 5.12 3.93
C GLY A 64 -5.31 4.56 2.57
N ILE A 65 -4.66 4.99 1.49
CA ILE A 65 -4.58 4.20 0.25
C ILE A 65 -3.09 4.01 -0.03
N GLY A 66 -2.63 2.77 -0.10
CA GLY A 66 -1.22 2.44 -0.22
C GLY A 66 -0.93 1.42 -1.30
N VAL A 67 -0.79 1.88 -2.53
CA VAL A 67 -0.18 1.06 -3.59
C VAL A 67 1.33 1.13 -3.41
N CYS A 68 1.84 0.22 -2.57
CA CYS A 68 3.22 0.22 -2.10
C CYS A 68 4.08 -0.74 -2.93
N HIS A 69 5.31 -0.34 -3.25
CA HIS A 69 6.24 -1.13 -4.05
C HIS A 69 7.47 -1.59 -3.27
N ILE A 70 8.00 -2.74 -3.64
CA ILE A 70 9.37 -3.14 -3.30
C ILE A 70 10.13 -3.46 -4.58
N PHE A 71 11.21 -2.74 -4.82
CA PHE A 71 12.17 -3.05 -5.87
C PHE A 71 13.28 -3.98 -5.37
N VAL A 72 13.46 -5.12 -6.02
CA VAL A 72 14.52 -6.10 -5.78
C VAL A 72 15.63 -5.88 -6.81
N ASP A 73 16.71 -5.24 -6.36
CA ASP A 73 17.86 -4.89 -7.18
C ASP A 73 18.69 -6.12 -7.57
N ASP A 74 19.53 -6.00 -8.60
CA ASP A 74 20.36 -7.12 -9.06
C ASP A 74 21.38 -7.59 -8.01
N THR A 75 21.79 -6.67 -7.13
CA THR A 75 22.70 -6.94 -6.00
C THR A 75 22.01 -7.39 -4.72
N ALA A 76 20.69 -7.56 -4.71
CA ALA A 76 19.97 -8.05 -3.55
C ALA A 76 20.45 -9.46 -3.12
N GLU A 77 20.48 -9.69 -1.81
CA GLU A 77 20.62 -11.03 -1.25
C GLU A 77 19.24 -11.66 -1.09
N ILE A 78 19.07 -12.86 -1.68
CA ILE A 78 17.76 -13.50 -1.83
C ILE A 78 17.11 -13.80 -0.48
N GLU A 79 17.81 -14.47 0.43
CA GLU A 79 17.21 -14.88 1.71
C GLU A 79 16.75 -13.69 2.58
N PRO A 80 17.57 -12.64 2.83
CA PRO A 80 17.10 -11.45 3.53
C PRO A 80 15.94 -10.76 2.80
N ALA A 81 16.00 -10.67 1.47
CA ALA A 81 14.95 -10.02 0.69
C ALA A 81 13.60 -10.73 0.85
N LEU A 82 13.58 -12.06 0.79
CA LEU A 82 12.37 -12.85 0.98
C LEU A 82 11.75 -12.65 2.36
N LYS A 83 12.56 -12.58 3.44
CA LYS A 83 12.06 -12.30 4.80
C LYS A 83 11.34 -10.96 4.88
N ILE A 84 11.90 -9.92 4.24
CA ILE A 84 11.30 -8.59 4.21
C ILE A 84 10.01 -8.61 3.41
N ILE A 85 10.01 -9.22 2.23
CA ILE A 85 8.83 -9.29 1.34
C ILE A 85 7.68 -10.04 1.99
N VAL A 86 7.95 -11.19 2.62
CA VAL A 86 6.94 -11.96 3.35
C VAL A 86 6.37 -11.10 4.47
N ASN A 87 7.22 -10.45 5.27
CA ASN A 87 6.74 -9.58 6.34
C ASN A 87 5.86 -8.44 5.79
N ALA A 88 6.30 -7.77 4.73
CA ALA A 88 5.60 -6.66 4.11
C ALA A 88 4.24 -7.06 3.51
N LYS A 89 4.06 -8.30 3.03
CA LYS A 89 2.78 -8.77 2.48
C LYS A 89 1.85 -9.38 3.53
N THR A 90 2.42 -10.12 4.49
CA THR A 90 1.64 -11.06 5.32
C THR A 90 1.39 -10.61 6.74
N GLN A 91 2.14 -9.63 7.26
CA GLN A 91 2.01 -9.22 8.66
C GLN A 91 0.62 -8.66 8.96
N ARG A 92 0.10 -7.79 8.08
CA ARG A 92 -1.25 -7.21 8.14
C ARG A 92 -1.74 -6.87 6.72
N PRO A 93 -2.20 -7.87 5.94
CA PRO A 93 -2.52 -7.65 4.53
C PRO A 93 -3.58 -6.57 4.25
N SER A 94 -4.41 -6.23 5.25
CA SER A 94 -5.49 -5.25 5.16
C SER A 94 -5.09 -3.81 5.54
N THR A 95 -3.79 -3.52 5.72
CA THR A 95 -3.32 -2.17 6.03
C THR A 95 -2.62 -1.51 4.84
N CYS A 96 -2.74 -0.19 4.75
CA CYS A 96 -2.29 0.64 3.63
C CYS A 96 -0.76 0.80 3.48
N ASN A 97 0.04 0.01 4.18
CA ASN A 97 1.50 -0.05 4.00
C ASN A 97 1.96 -1.44 3.56
N THR A 98 1.01 -2.33 3.27
CA THR A 98 1.27 -3.67 2.75
C THR A 98 1.82 -3.53 1.34
N VAL A 99 2.86 -4.31 1.01
CA VAL A 99 3.37 -4.32 -0.37
C VAL A 99 2.30 -4.86 -1.32
N GLU A 100 2.09 -4.16 -2.43
CA GLU A 100 1.15 -4.56 -3.48
C GLU A 100 1.86 -5.00 -4.76
N THR A 101 3.04 -4.44 -5.04
CA THR A 101 3.82 -4.78 -6.24
C THR A 101 5.30 -5.02 -5.93
N LEU A 102 5.81 -6.18 -6.37
CA LEU A 102 7.25 -6.45 -6.45
C LEU A 102 7.77 -6.13 -7.85
N LEU A 103 8.80 -5.30 -7.90
CA LEU A 103 9.56 -5.01 -9.11
C LEU A 103 10.89 -5.75 -9.00
N VAL A 104 11.16 -6.69 -9.90
CA VAL A 104 12.36 -7.55 -9.85
C VAL A 104 13.28 -7.20 -11.00
N HIS A 105 14.51 -6.81 -10.69
CA HIS A 105 15.49 -6.52 -11.73
C HIS A 105 15.75 -7.79 -12.57
N GLN A 106 15.69 -7.66 -13.90
CA GLN A 106 15.89 -8.77 -14.85
C GLN A 106 17.16 -9.62 -14.61
N ARG A 107 18.24 -9.04 -14.07
CA ARG A 107 19.52 -9.75 -13.85
C ARG A 107 19.49 -10.72 -12.68
N ILE A 108 18.57 -10.53 -11.73
CA ILE A 108 18.39 -11.41 -10.57
C ILE A 108 17.16 -12.32 -10.71
N ALA A 109 16.27 -12.04 -11.67
CA ALA A 109 15.00 -12.73 -11.84
C ALA A 109 15.14 -14.27 -11.85
N ASP A 110 16.04 -14.82 -12.68
CA ASP A 110 16.21 -16.27 -12.84
C ASP A 110 16.56 -17.01 -11.54
N ARG A 111 17.28 -16.37 -10.63
CA ARG A 111 17.65 -16.94 -9.32
C ARG A 111 16.65 -16.60 -8.22
N PHE A 112 15.96 -15.47 -8.32
CA PHE A 112 15.07 -14.96 -7.28
C PHE A 112 13.63 -15.44 -7.42
N LEU A 113 13.07 -15.46 -8.63
CA LEU A 113 11.67 -15.83 -8.87
C LEU A 113 11.35 -17.27 -8.43
N PRO A 114 12.21 -18.29 -8.65
CA PRO A 114 11.95 -19.63 -8.11
C PRO A 114 11.89 -19.66 -6.58
N ALA A 115 12.80 -18.95 -5.92
CA ALA A 115 12.83 -18.85 -4.45
C ALA A 115 11.63 -18.08 -3.90
N LEU A 116 11.21 -17.01 -4.61
CA LEU A 116 9.98 -16.28 -4.32
C LEU A 116 8.76 -17.19 -4.40
N SER A 117 8.62 -17.97 -5.49
CA SER A 117 7.49 -18.89 -5.67
C SER A 117 7.40 -19.90 -4.52
N GLN A 118 8.53 -20.50 -4.12
CA GLN A 118 8.56 -21.41 -2.98
C GLN A 118 8.09 -20.75 -1.68
N GLN A 119 8.56 -19.53 -1.40
CA GLN A 119 8.22 -18.82 -0.18
C GLN A 119 6.76 -18.33 -0.17
N MET A 120 6.25 -17.86 -1.30
CA MET A 120 4.87 -17.36 -1.42
C MET A 120 3.85 -18.51 -1.30
N ALA A 121 4.18 -19.69 -1.82
CA ALA A 121 3.37 -20.90 -1.64
C ALA A 121 3.21 -21.26 -0.15
N GLN A 122 4.30 -21.22 0.62
CA GLN A 122 4.28 -21.49 2.06
C GLN A 122 3.49 -20.44 2.84
N SER A 123 3.44 -19.20 2.33
CA SER A 123 2.81 -18.06 2.97
C SER A 123 1.36 -17.84 2.52
N GLY A 124 0.85 -18.67 1.60
CA GLY A 124 -0.51 -18.56 1.06
C GLY A 124 -0.74 -17.34 0.17
N VAL A 125 0.31 -16.74 -0.40
CA VAL A 125 0.23 -15.55 -1.25
C VAL A 125 0.00 -15.96 -2.71
N THR A 126 -0.99 -15.37 -3.35
CA THR A 126 -1.24 -15.49 -4.80
C THR A 126 -0.41 -14.46 -5.54
N LEU A 127 0.32 -14.90 -6.57
CA LEU A 127 1.14 -14.03 -7.41
C LEU A 127 0.39 -13.63 -8.68
N HIS A 128 0.34 -12.33 -8.97
CA HIS A 128 -0.16 -11.77 -10.22
C HIS A 128 1.04 -11.32 -11.04
N ALA A 129 1.41 -12.08 -12.06
CA ALA A 129 2.70 -11.94 -12.73
C ALA A 129 2.59 -11.31 -14.12
N ASP A 130 3.52 -10.39 -14.43
CA ASP A 130 3.71 -9.88 -15.79
C ASP A 130 4.20 -11.00 -16.73
N PRO A 131 4.11 -10.84 -18.07
CA PRO A 131 4.48 -11.92 -18.99
C PRO A 131 5.87 -12.51 -18.75
N ASN A 132 6.85 -11.66 -18.40
CA ASN A 132 8.21 -12.11 -18.10
C ASN A 132 8.26 -12.94 -16.82
N ALA A 133 7.71 -12.44 -15.70
CA ALA A 133 7.67 -13.17 -14.44
C ALA A 133 6.82 -14.45 -14.54
N LEU A 134 5.69 -14.40 -15.25
CA LEU A 134 4.75 -15.51 -15.39
C LEU A 134 5.42 -16.73 -16.02
N THR A 135 6.26 -16.53 -17.03
CA THR A 135 6.98 -17.64 -17.69
C THR A 135 7.87 -18.42 -16.73
N GLN A 136 8.45 -17.75 -15.73
CA GLN A 136 9.35 -18.36 -14.73
C GLN A 136 8.61 -18.88 -13.50
N LEU A 137 7.47 -18.26 -13.15
CA LEU A 137 6.72 -18.59 -11.93
C LEU A 137 5.69 -19.70 -12.12
N LYS A 138 5.16 -19.90 -13.34
CA LYS A 138 4.04 -20.83 -13.63
C LYS A 138 4.31 -22.29 -13.25
N ASP A 139 5.58 -22.72 -13.31
CA ASP A 139 5.99 -24.10 -13.01
C ASP A 139 6.41 -24.27 -11.54
N GLY A 140 6.36 -23.19 -10.76
CA GLY A 140 6.67 -23.16 -9.33
C GLY A 140 5.46 -23.54 -8.46
N PRO A 141 5.68 -23.70 -7.14
CA PRO A 141 4.64 -24.18 -6.21
C PRO A 141 3.60 -23.12 -5.80
N ALA A 142 3.84 -21.83 -6.02
CA ALA A 142 2.86 -20.78 -5.70
C ALA A 142 1.67 -20.81 -6.65
N LYS A 143 0.52 -20.30 -6.20
CA LYS A 143 -0.57 -19.95 -7.12
C LYS A 143 -0.16 -18.71 -7.91
N VAL A 144 -0.20 -18.80 -9.23
CA VAL A 144 0.20 -17.71 -10.13
C VAL A 144 -0.88 -17.49 -11.18
N GLU A 145 -1.23 -16.24 -11.42
CA GLU A 145 -2.08 -15.82 -12.54
C GLU A 145 -1.46 -14.61 -13.26
N ALA A 146 -1.94 -14.33 -14.47
CA ALA A 146 -1.47 -13.18 -15.23
C ALA A 146 -2.01 -11.90 -14.60
N VAL A 147 -1.13 -10.92 -14.36
CA VAL A 147 -1.53 -9.59 -13.89
C VAL A 147 -2.29 -8.84 -14.99
N LYS A 148 -3.36 -8.16 -14.60
CA LYS A 148 -4.11 -7.21 -15.42
C LYS A 148 -3.56 -5.81 -15.20
N ALA A 149 -3.64 -4.97 -16.22
CA ALA A 149 -3.04 -3.63 -16.18
C ALA A 149 -3.58 -2.79 -15.01
N GLU A 150 -4.86 -2.91 -14.71
CA GLU A 150 -5.54 -2.15 -13.66
C GLU A 150 -5.07 -2.56 -12.26
N GLN A 151 -4.59 -3.80 -12.09
CA GLN A 151 -4.14 -4.30 -10.78
C GLN A 151 -2.86 -3.63 -10.29
N TYR A 152 -2.10 -2.98 -11.16
CA TYR A 152 -0.95 -2.18 -10.72
C TYR A 152 -1.37 -0.94 -9.95
N ASP A 153 -2.59 -0.44 -10.16
CA ASP A 153 -3.15 0.73 -9.47
C ASP A 153 -4.06 0.34 -8.28
N ASP A 154 -4.29 -0.96 -8.08
CA ASP A 154 -5.19 -1.49 -7.05
C ASP A 154 -4.46 -1.77 -5.72
N GLU A 155 -5.11 -1.41 -4.62
CA GLU A 155 -4.73 -1.84 -3.26
C GLU A 155 -5.54 -3.10 -2.91
N PHE A 156 -4.89 -4.27 -2.90
CA PHE A 156 -5.58 -5.55 -2.79
C PHE A 156 -6.23 -5.76 -1.42
N LEU A 157 -5.56 -5.32 -0.35
CA LEU A 157 -5.97 -5.57 1.04
C LEU A 157 -6.11 -7.07 1.40
N SER A 158 -5.43 -7.94 0.65
CA SER A 158 -5.47 -9.40 0.74
C SER A 158 -4.08 -10.03 0.52
N LEU A 159 -4.01 -11.36 0.50
CA LEU A 159 -2.78 -12.12 0.21
C LEU A 159 -2.55 -12.26 -1.30
N ASP A 160 -2.59 -11.14 -2.00
CA ASP A 160 -2.33 -11.02 -3.43
C ASP A 160 -1.15 -10.08 -3.64
N LEU A 161 -0.27 -10.41 -4.60
CA LEU A 161 0.96 -9.67 -4.84
C LEU A 161 1.28 -9.61 -6.33
N ASN A 162 1.35 -8.41 -6.88
CA ASN A 162 1.86 -8.23 -8.25
C ASN A 162 3.36 -8.51 -8.31
N VAL A 163 3.81 -9.11 -9.40
CA VAL A 163 5.23 -9.34 -9.69
C VAL A 163 5.52 -8.95 -11.12
N LYS A 164 6.44 -7.99 -11.29
CA LYS A 164 6.87 -7.50 -12.60
C LYS A 164 8.39 -7.54 -12.70
N VAL A 165 8.90 -8.12 -13.79
CA VAL A 165 10.31 -7.97 -14.13
C VAL A 165 10.54 -6.63 -14.80
N VAL A 166 11.54 -5.88 -14.32
CA VAL A 166 11.95 -4.57 -14.83
C VAL A 166 13.38 -4.62 -15.37
N ALA A 167 13.67 -3.76 -16.34
CA ALA A 167 14.97 -3.75 -17.01
C ALA A 167 16.11 -3.33 -16.07
N ASP A 168 15.86 -2.31 -15.25
CA ASP A 168 16.81 -1.67 -14.35
C ASP A 168 16.08 -0.81 -13.30
N LEU A 169 16.86 -0.02 -12.55
CA LEU A 169 16.38 0.90 -11.51
C LEU A 169 15.51 2.03 -12.09
N ASP A 170 15.81 2.55 -13.27
CA ASP A 170 15.07 3.66 -13.86
C ASP A 170 13.66 3.20 -14.29
N ASP A 171 13.56 2.00 -14.85
CA ASP A 171 12.27 1.35 -15.16
C ASP A 171 11.45 1.09 -13.87
N ALA A 172 12.11 0.65 -12.78
CA ALA A 172 11.45 0.50 -11.49
C ALA A 172 10.88 1.83 -10.95
N ILE A 173 11.68 2.90 -10.99
CA ILE A 173 11.26 4.24 -10.56
C ILE A 173 10.12 4.77 -11.43
N ALA A 174 10.19 4.56 -12.75
CA ALA A 174 9.13 4.95 -13.67
C ALA A 174 7.81 4.24 -13.34
N HIS A 175 7.86 2.95 -13.04
CA HIS A 175 6.69 2.18 -12.61
C HIS A 175 6.10 2.71 -11.29
N ILE A 176 6.93 2.90 -10.27
CA ILE A 176 6.50 3.44 -8.97
C ILE A 176 5.85 4.81 -9.14
N ARG A 177 6.40 5.68 -10.00
CA ARG A 177 5.81 7.00 -10.27
C ARG A 177 4.48 6.94 -10.99
N ALA A 178 4.28 5.93 -11.85
CA ALA A 178 3.07 5.77 -12.62
C ALA A 178 1.92 5.21 -11.78
N HIS A 179 2.21 4.28 -10.86
CA HIS A 179 1.20 3.46 -10.18
C HIS A 179 1.15 3.66 -8.65
N GLY A 180 2.22 4.12 -8.03
CA GLY A 180 2.31 4.29 -6.59
C GLY A 180 1.48 5.47 -6.07
N THR A 181 0.95 5.32 -4.86
CA THR A 181 0.20 6.38 -4.17
C THR A 181 1.08 7.30 -3.31
N GLN A 182 2.41 7.19 -3.45
CA GLN A 182 3.41 7.92 -2.66
C GLN A 182 3.26 7.67 -1.15
N HIS A 183 2.80 6.48 -0.77
CA HIS A 183 2.63 6.08 0.62
C HIS A 183 3.93 5.53 1.21
N SER A 184 4.40 4.40 0.67
CA SER A 184 5.63 3.73 1.12
C SER A 184 6.17 2.87 -0.02
N ASP A 185 7.43 3.09 -0.39
CA ASP A 185 8.14 2.30 -1.38
C ASP A 185 9.51 1.94 -0.83
N ALA A 186 10.07 0.81 -1.27
CA ALA A 186 11.37 0.34 -0.78
C ALA A 186 12.25 -0.26 -1.88
N ILE A 187 13.55 -0.26 -1.63
CA ILE A 187 14.56 -0.94 -2.44
C ILE A 187 15.34 -1.93 -1.58
N LEU A 188 15.52 -3.14 -2.09
CA LEU A 188 16.36 -4.18 -1.51
C LEU A 188 17.63 -4.29 -2.35
N THR A 189 18.73 -3.72 -1.86
CA THR A 189 20.01 -3.66 -2.59
C THR A 189 21.20 -3.78 -1.63
N ARG A 190 22.34 -4.27 -2.14
CA ARG A 190 23.64 -4.18 -1.46
C ARG A 190 24.50 -3.05 -2.00
N THR A 191 24.00 -2.29 -2.98
CA THR A 191 24.71 -1.21 -3.66
C THR A 191 24.17 0.15 -3.22
N LEU A 192 24.98 0.88 -2.44
CA LEU A 192 24.56 2.18 -1.89
C LEU A 192 24.20 3.22 -2.96
N SER A 193 24.85 3.19 -4.13
CA SER A 193 24.52 4.10 -5.23
C SER A 193 23.14 3.84 -5.83
N ASN A 194 22.64 2.59 -5.81
CA ASN A 194 21.32 2.23 -6.33
C ASN A 194 20.21 2.61 -5.33
N ALA A 195 20.53 2.76 -4.04
CA ALA A 195 19.58 3.19 -3.03
C ALA A 195 19.22 4.68 -3.14
N LYS A 196 20.16 5.54 -3.55
CA LYS A 196 19.97 7.00 -3.54
C LYS A 196 18.86 7.52 -4.44
N PRO A 197 18.65 7.03 -5.68
CA PRO A 197 17.61 7.57 -6.56
C PRO A 197 16.18 7.27 -6.10
N LEU A 198 16.02 6.29 -5.20
CA LEU A 198 14.72 5.82 -4.68
C LEU A 198 14.41 6.40 -3.28
N LEU A 199 15.37 7.11 -2.66
CA LEU A 199 15.27 7.79 -1.36
C LEU A 199 15.10 9.31 -1.55
#